data_AF-A0A925AHV2-F1
#
_entry.id   AF-A0A925AHV2-F1
#
_cell.length_a   1.000
_cell.length_b   1.000
_cell.length_c   1.000
_cell.angle_alpha   90.00
_cell.angle_beta   90.00
_cell.angle_gamma   90.00
#
_symmetry.space_group_name_H-M   'P 1'
#
loop_
_entity.id
_entity.type
_entity.pdbx_description
1 polymer ?
#
loop_
_entity_poly.entity_id
_entity_poly.type
_entity_poly.pdbx_seq_one_letter_code
_entity_poly.pdbx_strand_id
1 'polypeptide(L)'
;MHWKFDPFFSLEILHGKYPPPGPGKPAPPAPEFSVGPTSETQKRLLRMGWVFRPYITGGGGTVYAEKIVAPNGTAKLRVSPALNEGFTFLIRLPDLSFLNVTKPYSIIPSVLPPFSGRARLIYFDNLNAVALNTDTFSLPAGIAVGEDDFGSRMPSRFTFRPTQAGVSQIEMIEHAPAGSTKNFPIVSQSKSVEIVLPENGYTLKQQPSGSSEMIFLTDETLPSDSIGVVRIFQPSGADWEPFRRYQIMFET
;
A
#
# COMPACT_ATOMS: atom_id res chain seq x y z
N MET A 1 -24.67 -2.78 -27.22
CA MET A 1 -23.54 -2.56 -26.29
C MET A 1 -24.14 -2.01 -25.02
N HIS A 2 -23.92 -2.66 -23.89
CA HIS A 2 -24.41 -2.18 -22.59
C HIS A 2 -23.23 -2.07 -21.62
N TRP A 3 -23.45 -1.28 -20.58
CA TRP A 3 -22.44 -0.87 -19.62
C TRP A 3 -22.75 -1.56 -18.30
N LYS A 4 -21.73 -2.05 -17.61
CA LYS A 4 -21.90 -2.71 -16.31
C LYS A 4 -20.78 -2.27 -15.37
N PHE A 5 -21.15 -2.02 -14.13
CA PHE A 5 -20.18 -1.87 -13.04
C PHE A 5 -19.95 -3.24 -12.44
N ASP A 6 -18.73 -3.74 -12.54
CA ASP A 6 -18.33 -5.03 -12.00
C ASP A 6 -17.22 -4.86 -10.97
N PRO A 7 -17.19 -5.72 -9.93
CA PRO A 7 -16.03 -5.82 -9.06
C PRO A 7 -14.76 -6.00 -9.88
N PHE A 8 -13.75 -5.18 -9.57
CA PHE A 8 -12.44 -5.22 -10.20
C PHE A 8 -11.44 -5.94 -9.29
N PHE A 9 -11.29 -5.45 -8.05
CA PHE A 9 -10.64 -6.17 -6.96
C PHE A 9 -11.20 -5.75 -5.61
N SER A 10 -10.98 -6.56 -4.59
CA SER A 10 -11.22 -6.18 -3.19
C SER A 10 -9.95 -6.17 -2.36
N LEU A 11 -10.00 -5.37 -1.30
CA LEU A 11 -9.11 -5.41 -0.17
C LEU A 11 -9.91 -5.91 1.03
N GLU A 12 -9.36 -6.86 1.76
CA GLU A 12 -9.93 -7.42 2.99
C GLU A 12 -8.87 -7.36 4.08
N ILE A 13 -9.21 -6.72 5.19
CA ILE A 13 -8.37 -6.71 6.38
C ILE A 13 -8.98 -7.65 7.40
N LEU A 14 -8.20 -8.67 7.74
CA LEU A 14 -8.57 -9.75 8.63
C LEU A 14 -7.76 -9.65 9.92
N HIS A 15 -8.31 -10.17 11.02
CA HIS A 15 -7.64 -10.19 12.31
C HIS A 15 -7.76 -11.58 12.97
N GLY A 16 -6.65 -12.22 13.28
CA GLY A 16 -6.60 -13.60 13.79
C GLY A 16 -7.35 -13.81 15.12
N LYS A 17 -7.30 -12.82 16.02
CA LYS A 17 -8.08 -12.80 17.28
C LYS A 17 -9.60 -12.61 17.09
N TYR A 18 -10.00 -11.96 16.00
CA TYR A 18 -11.38 -11.56 15.73
C TYR A 18 -11.80 -12.04 14.34
N PRO A 19 -11.89 -13.38 14.13
CA PRO A 19 -12.34 -13.91 12.85
C PRO A 19 -13.77 -13.45 12.56
N PRO A 20 -14.18 -13.39 11.28
CA PRO A 20 -15.56 -13.11 10.92
C PRO A 20 -16.53 -13.99 11.71
N PRO A 21 -17.62 -13.46 12.28
CA PRO A 21 -18.55 -14.27 13.05
C PRO A 21 -19.05 -15.45 12.22
N GLY A 22 -18.88 -16.66 12.76
CA GLY A 22 -19.52 -17.85 12.19
C GLY A 22 -21.05 -17.76 12.28
N PRO A 23 -21.79 -18.59 11.51
CA PRO A 23 -23.24 -18.56 11.52
C PRO A 23 -23.82 -18.69 12.94
N GLY A 24 -24.62 -17.70 13.35
CA GLY A 24 -25.34 -17.74 14.62
C GLY A 24 -24.53 -17.38 15.88
N LYS A 25 -23.30 -16.85 15.77
CA LYS A 25 -22.52 -16.40 16.94
C LYS A 25 -22.31 -14.89 16.96
N PRO A 26 -22.48 -14.22 18.11
CA PRO A 26 -22.02 -12.85 18.28
C PRO A 26 -20.49 -12.83 18.34
N ALA A 27 -19.86 -12.04 17.47
CA ALA A 27 -18.42 -11.80 17.55
C ALA A 27 -18.10 -10.85 18.72
N PRO A 28 -16.96 -11.01 19.40
CA PRO A 28 -16.40 -9.93 20.20
C PRO A 28 -16.14 -8.69 19.32
N PRO A 29 -16.11 -7.46 19.86
CA PRO A 29 -15.86 -6.26 19.06
C PRO A 29 -14.47 -6.37 18.44
N ALA A 30 -14.42 -6.63 17.13
CA ALA A 30 -13.20 -6.65 16.35
C ALA A 30 -12.62 -5.23 16.28
N PRO A 31 -11.30 -5.06 16.21
CA PRO A 31 -10.73 -3.78 15.81
C PRO A 31 -11.32 -3.42 14.44
N GLU A 32 -12.01 -2.30 14.40
CA GLU A 32 -12.64 -1.82 13.18
C GLU A 32 -11.58 -1.12 12.33
N PHE A 33 -11.04 -1.83 11.34
CA PHE A 33 -10.19 -1.18 10.35
C PHE A 33 -11.08 -0.49 9.32
N SER A 34 -10.67 0.70 8.88
CA SER A 34 -11.22 1.28 7.67
C SER A 34 -10.16 1.35 6.59
N VAL A 35 -10.59 1.20 5.34
CA VAL A 35 -9.75 1.34 4.16
C VAL A 35 -10.36 2.41 3.28
N GLY A 36 -9.52 3.33 2.81
CA GLY A 36 -9.95 4.38 1.88
C GLY A 36 -8.86 4.74 0.89
N PRO A 37 -9.20 5.13 -0.35
CA PRO A 37 -8.21 5.56 -1.32
C PRO A 37 -7.50 6.84 -0.84
N THR A 38 -6.23 7.00 -1.20
CA THR A 38 -5.55 8.31 -1.08
C THR A 38 -6.25 9.34 -1.95
N SER A 39 -6.04 10.62 -1.67
CA SER A 39 -6.59 11.72 -2.48
C SER A 39 -6.25 11.58 -3.97
N GLU A 40 -5.04 11.12 -4.28
CA GLU A 40 -4.59 10.88 -5.64
C GLU A 40 -5.28 9.66 -6.27
N THR A 41 -5.43 8.56 -5.51
CA THR A 41 -6.15 7.37 -5.97
C THR A 41 -7.64 7.66 -6.19
N GLN A 42 -8.26 8.49 -5.34
CA GLN A 42 -9.65 8.90 -5.50
C GLN A 42 -9.85 9.70 -6.80
N LYS A 43 -8.97 10.66 -7.09
CA LYS A 43 -8.99 11.40 -8.36
C LYS A 43 -8.84 10.46 -9.56
N ARG A 44 -7.95 9.47 -9.47
CA ARG A 44 -7.75 8.47 -10.53
C ARG A 44 -9.01 7.64 -10.78
N LEU A 45 -9.59 7.06 -9.73
CA LEU A 45 -10.83 6.31 -9.81
C LEU A 45 -11.93 7.13 -10.48
N LEU A 46 -12.11 8.39 -10.07
CA LEU A 46 -13.09 9.31 -10.68
C LEU A 46 -12.82 9.54 -12.17
N ARG A 47 -11.56 9.77 -12.58
CA ARG A 47 -11.21 9.94 -14.01
C ARG A 47 -11.52 8.70 -14.85
N MET A 48 -11.39 7.51 -14.27
CA MET A 48 -11.69 6.25 -14.96
C MET A 48 -13.18 5.88 -14.93
N GLY A 49 -14.01 6.63 -14.20
CA GLY A 49 -15.40 6.28 -13.95
C GLY A 49 -15.55 5.08 -13.01
N TRP A 50 -14.56 4.84 -12.14
CA TRP A 50 -14.53 3.75 -11.19
C TRP A 50 -14.92 4.22 -9.79
N VAL A 51 -15.34 3.29 -8.94
CA VAL A 51 -15.76 3.62 -7.56
C VAL A 51 -15.18 2.62 -6.57
N PHE A 52 -14.64 3.13 -5.47
CA PHE A 52 -14.33 2.33 -4.30
C PHE A 52 -15.52 2.33 -3.34
N ARG A 53 -15.92 1.16 -2.86
CA ARG A 53 -16.97 0.99 -1.84
C ARG A 53 -16.34 0.34 -0.61
N PRO A 54 -16.18 1.06 0.51
CA PRO A 54 -15.73 0.45 1.75
C PRO A 54 -16.77 -0.55 2.26
N TYR A 55 -16.31 -1.56 2.98
CA TYR A 55 -17.21 -2.45 3.69
C TYR A 55 -17.85 -1.74 4.88
N ILE A 56 -19.11 -2.08 5.16
CA ILE A 56 -19.86 -1.53 6.31
C ILE A 56 -19.54 -2.24 7.63
N THR A 57 -18.92 -3.42 7.56
CA THR A 57 -18.54 -4.25 8.70
C THR A 57 -17.23 -4.97 8.37
N GLY A 58 -16.29 -4.97 9.30
CA GLY A 58 -14.92 -5.47 9.05
C GLY A 58 -14.07 -4.48 8.26
N GLY A 59 -12.80 -4.81 8.02
CA GLY A 59 -11.89 -3.93 7.30
C GLY A 59 -11.81 -4.24 5.82
N GLY A 60 -11.80 -3.20 4.98
CA GLY A 60 -11.59 -3.35 3.54
C GLY A 60 -12.57 -2.60 2.66
N GLY A 61 -12.68 -3.06 1.41
CA GLY A 61 -13.63 -2.55 0.43
C GLY A 61 -13.35 -3.09 -0.97
N THR A 62 -14.26 -2.76 -1.90
CA THR A 62 -14.20 -3.23 -3.28
C THR A 62 -14.08 -2.05 -4.25
N VAL A 63 -13.15 -2.15 -5.20
CA VAL A 63 -13.12 -1.28 -6.37
C VAL A 63 -14.01 -1.88 -7.44
N TYR A 64 -14.92 -1.07 -7.96
CA TYR A 64 -15.78 -1.40 -9.09
C TYR A 64 -15.31 -0.62 -10.31
N ALA A 65 -15.11 -1.35 -11.40
CA ALA A 65 -14.72 -0.81 -12.69
C ALA A 65 -15.90 -0.82 -13.66
N GLU A 66 -15.94 0.19 -14.51
CA GLU A 66 -16.89 0.26 -15.60
C GLU A 66 -16.40 -0.60 -16.78
N LYS A 67 -17.23 -1.56 -17.20
CA LYS A 67 -16.97 -2.46 -18.31
C LYS A 67 -17.95 -2.24 -19.45
N ILE A 68 -17.42 -2.36 -20.67
CA ILE A 68 -18.18 -2.39 -21.91
C ILE A 68 -18.39 -3.85 -22.28
N VAL A 69 -19.66 -4.26 -22.38
CA VAL A 69 -20.03 -5.62 -22.80
C VAL A 69 -20.43 -5.62 -24.27
N ALA A 70 -19.69 -6.41 -25.06
CA ALA A 70 -19.95 -6.64 -26.47
C ALA A 70 -21.11 -7.62 -26.67
N PRO A 71 -21.78 -7.63 -27.85
CA PRO A 71 -22.92 -8.52 -28.11
C PRO A 71 -22.62 -10.02 -27.99
N ASN A 72 -21.36 -10.41 -28.14
CA ASN A 72 -20.87 -11.78 -27.97
C ASN A 72 -20.63 -12.16 -26.48
N GLY A 73 -20.97 -11.27 -25.54
CA GLY A 73 -20.78 -11.49 -24.10
C GLY A 73 -19.38 -11.13 -23.58
N THR A 74 -18.43 -10.77 -24.44
CA THR A 74 -17.09 -10.36 -24.00
C THR A 74 -17.15 -8.99 -23.30
N ALA A 75 -16.60 -8.91 -22.09
CA ALA A 75 -16.47 -7.68 -21.34
C ALA A 75 -15.03 -7.15 -21.42
N LYS A 76 -14.87 -5.84 -21.50
CA LYS A 76 -13.58 -5.16 -21.40
C LYS A 76 -13.72 -3.88 -20.57
N LEU A 77 -12.65 -3.46 -19.91
CA LEU A 77 -12.63 -2.19 -19.22
C LEU A 77 -12.93 -1.06 -20.21
N ARG A 78 -13.77 -0.10 -19.80
CA ARG A 78 -13.98 1.12 -20.58
C ARG A 78 -12.69 1.94 -20.65
N VAL A 79 -12.03 2.06 -19.50
CA VAL A 79 -10.75 2.75 -19.32
C VAL A 79 -9.82 1.77 -18.61
N SER A 80 -8.69 1.45 -19.22
CA SER A 80 -7.65 0.67 -18.58
C SER A 80 -6.72 1.59 -17.81
N PRO A 81 -6.26 1.21 -16.61
CA PRO A 81 -5.22 1.95 -15.92
C PRO A 81 -3.91 1.89 -16.71
N ALA A 82 -3.05 2.88 -16.52
CA ALA A 82 -1.75 2.92 -17.17
C ALA A 82 -0.84 1.79 -16.68
N LEU A 83 0.14 1.42 -17.49
CA LEU A 83 1.16 0.44 -17.11
C LEU A 83 1.89 0.93 -15.85
N ASN A 84 2.03 0.07 -14.83
CA ASN A 84 2.60 0.39 -13.51
C ASN A 84 1.79 1.37 -12.67
N GLU A 85 0.56 1.72 -13.08
CA GLU A 85 -0.30 2.56 -12.26
C GLU A 85 -0.77 1.79 -11.02
N GLY A 86 -0.28 2.21 -9.85
CA GLY A 86 -0.70 1.69 -8.56
C GLY A 86 -1.89 2.46 -8.00
N PHE A 87 -2.86 1.73 -7.45
CA PHE A 87 -3.93 2.26 -6.60
C PHE A 87 -3.47 2.22 -5.15
N THR A 88 -3.47 3.36 -4.48
CA THR A 88 -3.00 3.49 -3.10
C THR A 88 -4.18 3.68 -2.14
N PHE A 89 -4.21 2.87 -1.09
CA PHE A 89 -5.23 2.91 -0.05
C PHE A 89 -4.57 3.07 1.32
N LEU A 90 -5.21 3.82 2.20
CA LEU A 90 -4.82 3.98 3.59
C LEU A 90 -5.58 2.98 4.43
N ILE A 91 -4.86 2.30 5.31
CA ILE A 91 -5.44 1.54 6.41
C ILE A 91 -5.51 2.47 7.62
N ARG A 92 -6.68 2.55 8.25
CA ARG A 92 -6.88 3.32 9.47
C ARG A 92 -7.46 2.47 10.58
N LEU A 93 -7.10 2.82 11.80
CA LEU A 93 -7.62 2.24 13.03
C LEU A 93 -8.22 3.38 13.88
N PRO A 94 -9.54 3.62 13.81
CA PRO A 94 -10.20 4.77 14.43
C PRO A 94 -9.97 4.88 15.94
N ASP A 95 -9.85 3.73 16.62
CA ASP A 95 -9.49 3.67 18.03
C ASP A 95 -8.08 3.09 18.18
N LEU A 96 -7.12 3.99 18.39
CA LEU A 96 -5.70 3.66 18.55
C LEU A 96 -5.41 2.80 19.80
N SER A 97 -6.35 2.67 20.74
CA SER A 97 -6.18 1.75 21.87
C SER A 97 -6.06 0.29 21.42
N PHE A 98 -6.59 -0.04 20.23
CA PHE A 98 -6.49 -1.37 19.65
C PHE A 98 -5.10 -1.72 19.12
N LEU A 99 -4.16 -0.76 19.00
CA LEU A 99 -2.78 -1.04 18.58
C LEU A 99 -2.10 -2.08 19.48
N ASN A 100 -2.43 -2.11 20.78
CA ASN A 100 -1.83 -3.05 21.73
C ASN A 100 -2.28 -4.51 21.56
N VAL A 101 -3.36 -4.75 20.82
CA VAL A 101 -3.97 -6.10 20.67
C VAL A 101 -3.97 -6.60 19.22
N THR A 102 -3.41 -5.82 18.30
CA THR A 102 -3.32 -6.14 16.89
C THR A 102 -1.83 -6.31 16.54
N LYS A 103 -1.36 -7.52 16.23
CA LYS A 103 -0.03 -7.67 15.61
C LYS A 103 -0.11 -7.35 14.13
N PRO A 104 0.84 -6.57 13.61
CA PRO A 104 2.14 -6.28 14.22
C PRO A 104 2.22 -5.01 15.07
N TYR A 105 1.15 -4.26 15.29
CA TYR A 105 1.25 -2.98 16.01
C TYR A 105 1.82 -3.13 17.43
N SER A 106 1.70 -4.31 18.03
CA SER A 106 2.33 -4.61 19.32
C SER A 106 3.84 -4.94 19.26
N ILE A 107 4.44 -5.07 18.07
CA ILE A 107 5.87 -5.34 17.85
C ILE A 107 6.39 -4.29 16.86
N ILE A 108 6.80 -3.12 17.36
CA ILE A 108 7.74 -2.29 16.62
C ILE A 108 9.09 -3.05 16.72
N PRO A 109 9.71 -3.44 15.60
CA PRO A 109 11.05 -4.00 15.64
C PRO A 109 11.98 -3.10 16.47
N SER A 110 12.71 -3.68 17.42
CA SER A 110 13.60 -2.91 18.32
C SER A 110 14.74 -2.24 17.56
N VAL A 111 15.04 -2.75 16.38
CA VAL A 111 15.95 -2.17 15.40
C VAL A 111 15.09 -1.83 14.20
N LEU A 112 14.99 -0.55 13.86
CA LEU A 112 14.46 -0.11 12.57
C LEU A 112 15.57 0.66 11.87
N PRO A 113 15.61 0.66 10.53
CA PRO A 113 16.53 1.53 9.81
C PRO A 113 16.43 2.98 10.31
N PRO A 114 17.56 3.70 10.37
CA PRO A 114 17.60 5.06 10.88
C PRO A 114 16.57 5.92 10.15
N PHE A 115 15.71 6.56 10.94
CA PHE A 115 14.55 7.31 10.46
C PHE A 115 14.93 8.49 9.59
N SER A 116 14.56 8.45 8.30
CA SER A 116 14.63 9.61 7.40
C SER A 116 13.34 10.43 7.34
N GLY A 117 12.20 9.87 7.76
CA GLY A 117 10.86 10.42 7.48
C GLY A 117 10.19 11.27 8.55
N ARG A 118 8.85 11.30 8.54
CA ARG A 118 8.00 12.04 9.53
C ARG A 118 7.07 11.14 10.34
N ALA A 119 6.77 9.93 9.85
CA ALA A 119 5.96 8.92 10.53
C ALA A 119 6.29 7.52 9.99
N ARG A 120 6.03 6.48 10.77
CA ARG A 120 6.17 5.07 10.36
C ARG A 120 4.80 4.54 9.93
N LEU A 121 4.74 3.89 8.78
CA LEU A 121 3.54 3.24 8.26
C LEU A 121 3.89 1.81 7.86
N ILE A 122 2.98 0.87 8.08
CA ILE A 122 3.13 -0.46 7.47
C ILE A 122 2.84 -0.32 5.98
N TYR A 123 3.68 -0.93 5.15
CA TYR A 123 3.54 -0.87 3.71
C TYR A 123 3.21 -2.27 3.15
N PHE A 124 2.16 -2.34 2.35
CA PHE A 124 1.75 -3.55 1.63
C PHE A 124 1.67 -3.26 0.15
N ASP A 125 2.08 -4.22 -0.68
CA ASP A 125 1.76 -4.20 -2.11
C ASP A 125 1.49 -5.59 -2.66
N ASN A 126 0.97 -5.64 -3.88
CA ASN A 126 0.70 -6.89 -4.59
C ASN A 126 1.82 -7.34 -5.54
N LEU A 127 3.01 -6.74 -5.48
CA LEU A 127 4.15 -7.18 -6.30
C LEU A 127 4.67 -8.54 -5.83
N ASN A 128 4.58 -8.79 -4.53
CA ASN A 128 4.98 -10.05 -3.88
C ASN A 128 3.79 -10.81 -3.27
N ALA A 129 2.58 -10.62 -3.81
CA ALA A 129 1.38 -11.28 -3.31
C ALA A 129 1.45 -12.81 -3.42
N VAL A 130 0.97 -13.51 -2.39
CA VAL A 130 0.98 -14.98 -2.33
C VAL A 130 -0.42 -15.49 -2.61
N ALA A 131 -0.59 -16.34 -3.62
CA ALA A 131 -1.89 -16.95 -3.91
C ALA A 131 -2.33 -17.89 -2.77
N LEU A 132 -3.51 -17.64 -2.21
CA LEU A 132 -4.18 -18.55 -1.27
C LEU A 132 -5.10 -19.53 -2.00
N ASN A 133 -5.70 -19.06 -3.10
CA ASN A 133 -6.45 -19.86 -4.06
C ASN A 133 -6.43 -19.13 -5.43
N THR A 134 -7.28 -19.55 -6.37
CA THR A 134 -7.32 -19.00 -7.73
C THR A 134 -7.51 -17.48 -7.77
N ASP A 135 -8.36 -16.95 -6.89
CA ASP A 135 -8.83 -15.56 -6.94
C ASP A 135 -8.41 -14.76 -5.71
N THR A 136 -8.01 -15.44 -4.64
CA THR A 136 -7.61 -14.82 -3.38
C THR A 136 -6.10 -14.86 -3.22
N PHE A 137 -5.54 -13.70 -2.90
CA PHE A 137 -4.13 -13.46 -2.70
C PHE A 137 -3.92 -12.85 -1.31
N SER A 138 -3.00 -13.41 -0.54
CA SER A 138 -2.46 -12.74 0.63
C SER A 138 -1.51 -11.65 0.17
N LEU A 139 -1.61 -10.47 0.77
CA LEU A 139 -0.56 -9.46 0.75
C LEU A 139 0.26 -9.69 2.02
N PRO A 140 1.33 -10.50 1.95
CA PRO A 140 2.10 -10.79 3.14
C PRO A 140 2.73 -9.49 3.66
N ALA A 141 2.67 -9.30 4.97
CA ALA A 141 3.74 -8.63 5.68
C ALA A 141 4.42 -9.70 6.55
N GLY A 142 5.09 -10.64 5.88
CA GLY A 142 5.71 -11.81 6.52
C GLY A 142 4.78 -12.64 7.44
N ILE A 143 5.39 -13.53 8.24
CA ILE A 143 4.77 -14.24 9.38
C ILE A 143 4.84 -13.36 10.65
N ALA A 144 5.62 -12.28 10.57
CA ALA A 144 5.63 -11.12 11.43
C ALA A 144 6.00 -9.94 10.52
N VAL A 145 5.44 -8.75 10.76
CA VAL A 145 5.87 -7.54 10.05
C VAL A 145 7.31 -7.26 10.47
N GLY A 146 8.21 -7.46 9.52
CA GLY A 146 9.64 -7.28 9.70
C GLY A 146 10.02 -5.80 9.58
N GLU A 147 11.30 -5.51 9.78
CA GLU A 147 11.85 -4.17 9.57
C GLU A 147 11.58 -3.64 8.16
N ASP A 148 11.55 -4.54 7.18
CA ASP A 148 11.34 -4.24 5.75
C ASP A 148 9.91 -3.81 5.42
N ASP A 149 8.94 -4.13 6.27
CA ASP A 149 7.53 -3.79 6.07
C ASP A 149 7.17 -2.40 6.62
N PHE A 150 8.08 -1.75 7.35
CA PHE A 150 7.90 -0.39 7.85
C PHE A 150 8.51 0.65 6.90
N GLY A 151 7.63 1.55 6.42
CA GLY A 151 8.00 2.69 5.60
C GLY A 151 8.08 4.00 6.38
N SER A 152 9.12 4.81 6.12
CA SER A 152 9.14 6.25 6.43
C SER A 152 8.15 6.99 5.53
N ARG A 153 7.23 7.76 6.11
CA ARG A 153 6.44 8.73 5.36
C ARG A 153 7.26 9.99 5.09
N MET A 154 7.32 10.43 3.83
CA MET A 154 7.96 11.69 3.42
C MET A 154 7.10 12.43 2.39
N PRO A 155 7.22 13.76 2.27
CA PRO A 155 6.65 14.49 1.14
C PRO A 155 7.34 14.10 -0.19
N SER A 156 6.68 14.36 -1.32
CA SER A 156 7.23 14.13 -2.67
C SER A 156 8.52 14.92 -2.93
N ARG A 157 8.67 16.04 -2.21
CA ARG A 157 9.86 16.89 -2.20
C ARG A 157 10.44 17.00 -0.80
N PHE A 158 11.68 16.58 -0.62
CA PHE A 158 12.39 16.67 0.66
C PHE A 158 13.89 16.87 0.49
N THR A 159 14.53 17.38 1.54
CA THR A 159 16.00 17.44 1.62
C THR A 159 16.50 16.28 2.45
N PHE A 160 17.31 15.41 1.85
CA PHE A 160 18.00 14.35 2.56
C PHE A 160 19.33 14.87 3.13
N ARG A 161 19.63 14.49 4.38
CA ARG A 161 20.90 14.75 5.06
C ARG A 161 21.41 13.42 5.60
N PRO A 162 22.60 12.94 5.19
CA PRO A 162 23.15 11.70 5.72
C PRO A 162 23.33 11.75 7.23
N THR A 163 22.96 10.67 7.89
CA THR A 163 23.22 10.47 9.33
C THR A 163 24.57 9.80 9.57
N GLN A 164 25.11 9.12 8.56
CA GLN A 164 26.40 8.42 8.61
C GLN A 164 27.49 9.19 7.87
N ALA A 165 28.71 9.14 8.39
CA ALA A 165 29.88 9.72 7.72
C ALA A 165 30.24 8.93 6.45
N GLY A 166 30.73 9.63 5.43
CA GLY A 166 31.22 9.01 4.18
C GLY A 166 30.14 8.70 3.14
N VAL A 167 28.87 8.93 3.44
CA VAL A 167 27.78 8.81 2.45
C VAL A 167 27.91 9.92 1.41
N SER A 168 28.04 9.54 0.15
CA SER A 168 28.29 10.45 -0.99
C SER A 168 27.15 10.48 -1.99
N GLN A 169 26.22 9.51 -1.95
CA GLN A 169 25.07 9.47 -2.83
C GLN A 169 23.92 8.67 -2.20
N ILE A 170 22.71 8.91 -2.72
CA ILE A 170 21.50 8.16 -2.41
C ILE A 170 20.99 7.51 -3.68
N GLU A 171 20.68 6.22 -3.57
CA GLU A 171 20.01 5.44 -4.59
C GLU A 171 18.55 5.26 -4.18
N MET A 172 17.62 5.61 -5.07
CA MET A 172 16.18 5.48 -4.88
C MET A 172 15.64 4.45 -5.87
N ILE A 173 15.10 3.35 -5.36
CA ILE A 173 14.56 2.25 -6.17
C ILE A 173 13.04 2.27 -6.03
N GLU A 174 12.34 2.50 -7.13
CA GLU A 174 10.89 2.58 -7.18
C GLU A 174 10.22 1.20 -7.00
N HIS A 175 9.25 1.11 -6.09
CA HIS A 175 8.41 -0.08 -5.94
C HIS A 175 7.23 -0.01 -6.91
N ALA A 176 7.46 -0.55 -8.11
CA ALA A 176 6.45 -0.72 -9.17
C ALA A 176 6.86 -1.89 -10.09
N PRO A 177 5.95 -2.48 -10.88
CA PRO A 177 6.27 -3.66 -11.70
C PRO A 177 7.41 -3.47 -12.72
N ALA A 178 7.70 -2.23 -13.13
CA ALA A 178 8.90 -1.87 -13.89
C ALA A 178 9.64 -0.69 -13.25
N GLY A 179 9.81 -0.77 -11.93
CA GLY A 179 10.43 0.28 -11.11
C GLY A 179 11.78 0.74 -11.64
N SER A 180 12.01 2.04 -11.60
CA SER A 180 13.27 2.66 -11.98
C SER A 180 14.17 2.92 -10.78
N THR A 181 15.48 2.88 -11.02
CA THR A 181 16.49 3.34 -10.04
C THR A 181 16.95 4.74 -10.41
N LYS A 182 16.99 5.64 -9.42
CA LYS A 182 17.47 7.01 -9.55
C LYS A 182 18.56 7.29 -8.53
N ASN A 183 19.66 7.90 -8.98
CA ASN A 183 20.79 8.24 -8.14
C ASN A 183 20.85 9.75 -7.88
N PHE A 184 21.09 10.12 -6.63
CA PHE A 184 21.11 11.48 -6.13
C PHE A 184 22.47 11.73 -5.43
N PRO A 185 23.42 12.40 -6.10
CA PRO A 185 24.71 12.71 -5.49
C PRO A 185 24.56 13.73 -4.36
N ILE A 186 25.25 13.52 -3.25
CA ILE A 186 25.29 14.44 -2.11
C ILE A 186 26.51 15.33 -2.27
N VAL A 187 26.27 16.64 -2.41
CA VAL A 187 27.34 17.61 -2.58
C VAL A 187 28.12 17.75 -1.27
N SER A 188 29.44 17.60 -1.33
CA SER A 188 30.33 17.60 -0.15
C SER A 188 30.24 18.87 0.69
N GLN A 189 29.98 20.01 0.04
CA GLN A 189 29.86 21.33 0.68
C GLN A 189 28.57 21.47 1.50
N SER A 190 27.42 21.06 0.93
CA SER A 190 26.12 21.20 1.58
C SER A 190 25.78 20.03 2.50
N LYS A 191 26.46 18.88 2.33
CA LYS A 191 26.18 17.60 3.01
C LYS A 191 24.70 17.22 2.95
N SER A 192 24.05 17.56 1.84
CA SER A 192 22.62 17.31 1.62
C SER A 192 22.29 17.24 0.14
N VAL A 193 21.13 16.66 -0.18
CA VAL A 193 20.58 16.63 -1.54
C VAL A 193 19.07 16.86 -1.49
N GLU A 194 18.56 17.66 -2.42
CA GLU A 194 17.12 17.80 -2.63
C GLU A 194 16.63 16.66 -3.52
N ILE A 195 15.60 15.97 -3.07
CA ILE A 195 14.95 14.86 -3.78
C ILE A 195 13.54 15.31 -4.15
N VAL A 196 13.19 15.11 -5.41
CA VAL A 196 11.84 15.37 -5.95
C VAL A 196 11.42 14.14 -6.74
N LEU A 197 10.44 13.41 -6.21
CA LEU A 197 9.91 12.17 -6.77
C LEU A 197 8.40 12.11 -6.59
N PRO A 198 7.65 11.47 -7.51
CA PRO A 198 6.20 11.38 -7.40
C PRO A 198 5.77 10.52 -6.19
N GLU A 199 4.48 10.58 -5.84
CA GLU A 199 3.89 9.69 -4.83
C GLU A 199 4.05 8.22 -5.24
N ASN A 200 4.83 7.48 -4.46
CA ASN A 200 5.13 6.06 -4.68
C ASN A 200 5.82 5.49 -3.42
N GLY A 201 5.93 4.16 -3.35
CA GLY A 201 6.88 3.49 -2.47
C GLY A 201 8.27 3.46 -3.10
N TYR A 202 9.31 3.68 -2.30
CA TYR A 202 10.70 3.63 -2.74
C TYR A 202 11.59 2.98 -1.69
N THR A 203 12.53 2.14 -2.09
CA THR A 203 13.69 1.83 -1.25
C THR A 203 14.72 2.94 -1.41
N LEU A 204 15.03 3.62 -0.31
CA LEU A 204 16.14 4.57 -0.21
C LEU A 204 17.37 3.81 0.26
N LYS A 205 18.47 3.86 -0.48
CA LYS A 205 19.75 3.24 -0.13
C LYS A 205 20.88 4.26 -0.09
N GLN A 206 21.58 4.32 1.03
CA GLN A 206 22.75 5.16 1.25
C GLN A 206 24.00 4.47 0.73
N GLN A 207 24.87 5.22 0.05
CA GLN A 207 26.07 4.69 -0.57
C GLN A 207 27.29 5.53 -0.16
N PRO A 208 28.45 4.91 0.15
CA PRO A 208 28.74 3.47 0.06
C PRO A 208 28.35 2.65 1.30
N SER A 209 27.73 3.25 2.33
CA SER A 209 27.49 2.57 3.61
C SER A 209 26.52 1.39 3.54
N GLY A 210 25.70 1.32 2.49
CA GLY A 210 24.79 0.20 2.23
C GLY A 210 23.50 0.21 3.07
N SER A 211 23.32 1.17 3.98
CA SER A 211 22.09 1.29 4.77
C SER A 211 20.89 1.58 3.88
N SER A 212 19.77 0.87 4.08
CA SER A 212 18.54 1.03 3.29
C SER A 212 17.30 1.20 4.17
N GLU A 213 16.30 1.89 3.65
CA GLU A 213 15.01 2.10 4.31
C GLU A 213 13.90 2.17 3.25
N MET A 214 12.73 1.57 3.53
CA MET A 214 11.53 1.78 2.72
C MET A 214 10.94 3.16 3.05
N ILE A 215 10.57 3.94 2.03
CA ILE A 215 9.88 5.21 2.20
C ILE A 215 8.63 5.26 1.32
N PHE A 216 7.56 5.80 1.87
CA PHE A 216 6.35 6.12 1.12
C PHE A 216 6.27 7.63 0.95
N LEU A 217 6.38 8.09 -0.29
CA LEU A 217 6.29 9.50 -0.64
C LEU A 217 4.82 9.86 -0.86
N THR A 218 4.33 10.87 -0.15
CA THR A 218 3.01 11.44 -0.36
C THR A 218 2.96 12.87 0.18
N ASP A 219 2.31 13.76 -0.57
CA ASP A 219 2.00 15.12 -0.09
C ASP A 219 0.68 15.19 0.67
N GLU A 220 -0.07 14.08 0.70
CA GLU A 220 -1.30 14.00 1.46
C GLU A 220 -1.02 14.12 2.96
N THR A 221 -1.79 14.93 3.67
CA THR A 221 -1.74 14.94 5.13
C THR A 221 -2.53 13.73 5.63
N LEU A 222 -1.80 12.72 6.12
CA LEU A 222 -2.43 11.52 6.63
C LEU A 222 -3.05 11.80 8.01
N PRO A 223 -4.29 11.35 8.23
CA PRO A 223 -4.91 11.34 9.55
C PRO A 223 -4.07 10.60 10.60
N SER A 224 -4.15 11.00 11.87
CA SER A 224 -3.39 10.39 12.97
C SER A 224 -3.75 8.94 13.25
N ASP A 225 -4.92 8.51 12.81
CA ASP A 225 -5.41 7.12 12.87
C ASP A 225 -4.94 6.28 11.67
N SER A 226 -4.10 6.82 10.78
CA SER A 226 -3.50 6.07 9.68
C SER A 226 -2.36 5.20 10.17
N ILE A 227 -2.46 3.91 9.89
CA ILE A 227 -1.57 2.89 10.44
C ILE A 227 -0.76 2.17 9.34
N GLY A 228 -1.24 2.21 8.10
CA GLY A 228 -0.57 1.58 6.98
C GLY A 228 -1.08 2.04 5.62
N VAL A 229 -0.40 1.56 4.58
CA VAL A 229 -0.66 1.87 3.17
C VAL A 229 -0.68 0.56 2.39
N VAL A 230 -1.63 0.41 1.49
CA VAL A 230 -1.75 -0.73 0.57
C VAL A 230 -1.69 -0.22 -0.86
N ARG A 231 -0.86 -0.85 -1.69
CA ARG A 231 -0.71 -0.49 -3.10
C ARG A 231 -0.99 -1.67 -4.01
N ILE A 232 -1.96 -1.47 -4.90
CA ILE A 232 -2.41 -2.50 -5.83
C ILE A 232 -2.05 -2.08 -7.25
N PHE A 233 -1.19 -2.86 -7.89
CA PHE A 233 -0.77 -2.68 -9.28
C PHE A 233 -1.42 -3.69 -10.19
N GLN A 234 -1.72 -3.30 -11.42
CA GLN A 234 -2.10 -4.28 -12.44
C GLN A 234 -0.95 -5.25 -12.74
N PRO A 235 -1.15 -6.59 -12.60
CA PRO A 235 -0.17 -7.56 -13.05
C PRO A 235 0.05 -7.44 -14.55
N SER A 236 1.31 -7.48 -14.98
CA SER A 236 1.68 -7.42 -16.39
C SER A 236 1.03 -8.56 -17.17
N GLY A 237 0.32 -8.25 -18.25
CA GLY A 237 -0.22 -9.26 -19.18
C GLY A 237 -1.45 -10.03 -18.68
N ALA A 238 -2.06 -9.63 -17.57
CA ALA A 238 -3.33 -10.19 -17.10
C ALA A 238 -4.46 -9.17 -17.26
N ASP A 239 -5.52 -9.56 -17.96
CA ASP A 239 -6.84 -9.03 -17.66
C ASP A 239 -7.18 -9.48 -16.23
N TRP A 240 -7.67 -8.59 -15.38
CA TRP A 240 -8.05 -8.89 -13.99
C TRP A 240 -9.32 -9.73 -13.87
N GLU A 241 -9.51 -10.60 -14.84
CA GLU A 241 -10.51 -11.65 -14.85
C GLU A 241 -9.79 -12.98 -14.59
N PRO A 242 -10.17 -13.72 -13.52
CA PRO A 242 -11.25 -13.43 -12.58
C PRO A 242 -10.93 -12.32 -11.55
N PHE A 243 -12.01 -11.76 -10.96
CA PHE A 243 -11.99 -10.80 -9.85
C PHE A 243 -11.02 -11.23 -8.73
N ARG A 244 -10.06 -10.37 -8.38
CA ARG A 244 -9.05 -10.67 -7.36
C ARG A 244 -9.44 -10.15 -5.98
N ARG A 245 -9.24 -10.98 -4.96
CA ARG A 245 -9.40 -10.63 -3.54
C ARG A 245 -8.03 -10.55 -2.89
N TYR A 246 -7.66 -9.39 -2.37
CA TYR A 246 -6.43 -9.24 -1.60
C TYR A 246 -6.72 -9.21 -0.12
N GLN A 247 -6.04 -10.07 0.63
CA GLN A 247 -6.21 -10.21 2.07
C GLN A 247 -4.95 -9.75 2.79
N ILE A 248 -5.13 -8.92 3.80
CA ILE A 248 -4.10 -8.56 4.77
C ILE A 248 -4.53 -9.19 6.09
N MET A 249 -3.69 -10.04 6.66
CA MET A 249 -3.95 -10.68 7.94
C MET A 249 -3.13 -10.01 9.04
N PHE A 250 -3.80 -9.52 10.07
CA PHE A 250 -3.20 -9.09 11.33
C PHE A 250 -3.29 -10.26 12.34
N GLU A 251 -2.16 -10.68 12.92
CA GLU A 251 -2.10 -11.85 13.81
C GLU A 251 -2.31 -11.52 15.30
N THR A 252 -2.37 -12.56 16.13
CA THR A 252 -2.37 -12.51 17.61
C THR A 252 -0.98 -12.48 18.22
#